data_AF-A0A254NQP7-F1
#
_entry.id   AF-A0A254NQP7-F1
#
_cell.length_a   1.000
_cell.length_b   1.000
_cell.length_c   1.000
_cell.angle_alpha   90.00
_cell.angle_beta   90.00
_cell.angle_gamma   90.00
#
_symmetry.space_group_name_H-M   'P 1'
#
loop_
_entity.id
_entity.type
_entity.pdbx_description
1 polymer ?
#
loop_
_entity_poly.entity_id
_entity_poly.type
_entity_poly.pdbx_seq_one_letter_code
_entity_poly.pdbx_strand_id
1 'polypeptide(L)'
;MIEQEQIMERLLTACPSYRKRYERYIEQHYEAGEKRLIYVDIGDFVEYAIERYRSGKTGEFEDLFETIEQLLTSGDAEVQEFATVGILETFQNKSPDRNVEYGEWERWLHPESERRWNRLIEDWNGKTAST
;
A
#
# COMPACT_ATOMS: atom_id res chain seq x y z
N MET A 1 -14.55 -10.02 9.03
CA MET A 1 -14.27 -8.62 8.68
C MET A 1 -12.87 -8.33 9.18
N ILE A 2 -12.03 -7.72 8.35
CA ILE A 2 -10.70 -7.31 8.76
C ILE A 2 -10.82 -5.95 9.43
N GLU A 3 -10.24 -5.82 10.62
CA GLU A 3 -10.20 -4.58 11.42
C GLU A 3 -8.89 -3.83 11.20
N GLN A 4 -8.87 -2.53 11.49
CA GLN A 4 -7.72 -1.66 11.22
C GLN A 4 -6.44 -2.13 11.92
N GLU A 5 -6.51 -2.63 13.16
CA GLU A 5 -5.30 -3.07 13.89
C GLU A 5 -4.63 -4.30 13.24
N GLN A 6 -5.35 -5.02 12.38
CA GLN A 6 -4.84 -6.24 11.73
C GLN A 6 -4.07 -5.94 10.44
N ILE A 7 -4.19 -4.73 9.88
CA ILE A 7 -3.64 -4.39 8.57
C ILE A 7 -2.12 -4.59 8.54
N MET A 8 -1.39 -3.98 9.48
CA MET A 8 0.07 -4.03 9.46
C MET A 8 0.62 -5.45 9.64
N GLU A 9 0.04 -6.26 10.53
CA GLU A 9 0.52 -7.64 10.69
C GLU A 9 0.25 -8.50 9.44
N ARG A 10 -0.85 -8.24 8.73
CA ARG A 10 -1.12 -8.90 7.44
C ARG A 10 -0.10 -8.52 6.38
N LEU A 11 0.22 -7.23 6.24
CA LEU A 11 1.25 -6.75 5.32
C LEU A 11 2.64 -7.33 5.67
N LEU A 12 2.98 -7.42 6.96
CA LEU A 12 4.23 -8.02 7.43
C LEU A 12 4.29 -9.55 7.21
N THR A 13 3.14 -10.21 7.18
CA THR A 13 3.05 -11.64 6.87
C THR A 13 3.24 -11.88 5.37
N ALA A 14 2.65 -11.03 4.53
CA ALA A 14 2.73 -11.12 3.07
C ALA A 14 4.07 -10.62 2.50
N CYS A 15 4.72 -9.68 3.18
CA CYS A 15 6.04 -9.16 2.82
C CYS A 15 7.02 -9.28 4.00
N PRO A 16 7.45 -10.50 4.38
CA PRO A 16 8.33 -10.72 5.53
C PRO A 16 9.64 -9.95 5.44
N SER A 17 10.15 -9.72 4.22
CA SER A 17 11.39 -8.95 4.02
C SER A 17 11.31 -7.50 4.53
N TYR A 18 10.11 -6.92 4.68
CA TYR A 18 9.90 -5.59 5.24
C TYR A 18 10.04 -5.55 6.78
N ARG A 19 9.83 -6.66 7.48
CA ARG A 19 9.66 -6.70 8.95
C ARG A 19 10.76 -5.99 9.73
N LYS A 20 12.03 -6.24 9.37
CA LYS A 20 13.18 -5.60 10.03
C LYS A 20 13.25 -4.08 9.80
N ARG A 21 12.75 -3.59 8.66
CA ARG A 21 12.65 -2.15 8.39
C ARG A 21 11.54 -1.54 9.24
N TYR A 22 10.38 -2.20 9.28
CA TYR A 22 9.25 -1.80 10.12
C TYR A 22 9.61 -1.71 11.60
N GLU A 23 10.22 -2.75 12.18
CA GLU A 23 10.63 -2.76 13.60
C GLU A 23 11.51 -1.54 13.95
N ARG A 24 12.51 -1.26 13.11
CA ARG A 24 13.37 -0.08 13.28
C ARG A 24 12.64 1.24 13.07
N TYR A 25 11.71 1.30 12.11
CA TYR A 25 10.88 2.48 11.90
C TYR A 25 10.05 2.78 13.16
N ILE A 26 9.50 1.74 13.82
CA ILE A 26 8.75 1.86 15.08
C ILE A 26 9.63 2.43 16.19
N GLU A 27 10.80 1.81 16.42
CA GLU A 27 11.73 2.23 17.47
C GLU A 27 12.20 3.68 17.32
N GLN A 28 12.24 4.21 16.09
CA GLN A 28 12.70 5.56 15.79
C GLN A 28 11.60 6.63 15.90
N HIS A 29 10.34 6.26 15.73
CA HIS A 29 9.24 7.21 15.58
C HIS A 29 8.18 7.14 16.68
N TYR A 30 8.21 6.12 17.54
CA TYR A 30 7.19 5.93 18.57
C TYR A 30 7.82 5.55 19.91
N GLU A 31 7.23 6.06 20.99
CA GLU A 31 7.51 5.59 22.34
C GLU A 31 6.66 4.37 22.71
N ALA A 32 7.08 3.64 23.74
CA ALA A 32 6.34 2.46 24.21
C ALA A 32 4.93 2.85 24.69
N GLY A 33 3.90 2.29 24.06
CA GLY A 33 2.49 2.56 24.37
C GLY A 33 1.87 3.73 23.62
N GLU A 34 2.63 4.40 22.75
CA GLU A 34 2.12 5.46 21.89
C GLU A 34 1.16 4.89 20.81
N LYS A 35 0.10 5.66 20.52
CA LYS A 35 -0.87 5.26 19.50
C LYS A 35 -0.24 5.34 18.11
N ARG A 36 -0.36 4.23 17.37
CA ARG A 36 0.10 4.10 15.99
C ARG A 36 -0.70 4.97 15.03
N LEU A 37 -0.01 5.62 14.10
CA LEU A 37 -0.60 6.40 13.00
C LEU A 37 -0.44 5.63 11.69
N ILE A 38 -1.34 4.69 11.43
CA ILE A 38 -1.21 3.75 10.31
C ILE A 38 -1.09 4.43 8.94
N TYR A 39 -1.75 5.57 8.75
CA TYR A 39 -1.64 6.39 7.53
C TYR A 39 -0.25 7.01 7.33
N VAL A 40 0.54 7.16 8.41
CA VAL A 40 1.94 7.59 8.32
C VAL A 40 2.83 6.38 8.06
N ASP A 41 2.59 5.29 8.78
CA ASP A 41 3.38 4.05 8.70
C ASP A 41 3.38 3.45 7.29
N ILE A 42 2.24 3.53 6.59
CA ILE A 42 2.10 2.96 5.25
C ILE A 42 2.99 3.63 4.19
N GLY A 43 3.37 4.89 4.42
CA GLY A 43 4.26 5.62 3.53
C GLY A 43 5.64 4.96 3.43
N ASP A 44 6.18 4.46 4.55
CA ASP A 44 7.46 3.75 4.59
C ASP A 44 7.33 2.35 3.96
N PHE A 45 6.21 1.67 4.20
CA PHE A 45 5.92 0.37 3.60
C PHE A 45 5.88 0.43 2.06
N VAL A 46 5.13 1.39 1.50
CA VAL A 46 5.03 1.57 0.04
C VAL A 46 6.38 1.96 -0.55
N GLU A 47 7.14 2.84 0.12
CA GLU A 47 8.50 3.18 -0.32
C GLU A 47 9.40 1.95 -0.36
N TYR A 48 9.34 1.10 0.65
CA TYR A 48 10.04 -0.18 0.64
C TYR A 48 9.63 -1.05 -0.55
N ALA A 49 8.32 -1.24 -0.79
CA ALA A 49 7.84 -2.03 -1.92
C ALA A 49 8.37 -1.50 -3.26
N ILE A 50 8.39 -0.18 -3.47
CA ILE A 50 8.95 0.44 -4.68
C ILE A 50 10.46 0.15 -4.81
N GLU A 51 11.24 0.22 -3.73
CA GLU A 51 12.66 -0.17 -3.74
C GLU A 51 12.86 -1.64 -4.13
N ARG A 52 11.98 -2.53 -3.67
CA ARG A 52 11.99 -3.96 -4.00
C ARG A 52 11.69 -4.20 -5.47
N TYR A 53 10.67 -3.53 -5.99
CA TYR A 53 10.33 -3.55 -7.42
C TYR A 53 11.53 -3.13 -8.26
N ARG A 54 12.12 -1.96 -7.96
CA ARG A 54 13.28 -1.41 -8.71
C ARG A 54 14.53 -2.28 -8.65
N SER A 55 14.67 -3.11 -7.62
CA SER A 55 15.77 -4.07 -7.50
C SER A 55 15.46 -5.45 -8.08
N GLY A 56 14.31 -5.63 -8.74
CA GLY A 56 13.87 -6.89 -9.32
C GLY A 56 13.50 -7.95 -8.28
N LYS A 57 13.25 -7.55 -7.02
CA LYS A 57 13.00 -8.45 -5.89
C LYS A 57 11.51 -8.51 -5.57
N THR A 58 10.73 -8.99 -6.53
CA THR A 58 9.26 -9.03 -6.49
C THR A 58 8.69 -10.38 -6.06
N GLY A 59 9.50 -11.27 -5.48
CA GLY A 59 9.06 -12.63 -5.13
C GLY A 59 7.96 -12.70 -4.07
N GLU A 60 7.71 -11.62 -3.33
CA GLU A 60 6.65 -11.49 -2.33
C GLU A 60 5.43 -10.70 -2.85
N PHE A 61 5.44 -10.27 -4.12
CA PHE A 61 4.43 -9.33 -4.61
C PHE A 61 3.07 -9.99 -4.87
N GLU A 62 3.04 -11.26 -5.28
CA GLU A 62 1.78 -12.00 -5.40
C GLU A 62 1.03 -12.00 -4.06
N ASP A 63 1.68 -12.49 -2.99
CA ASP A 63 1.09 -12.55 -1.65
C ASP A 63 0.74 -11.15 -1.09
N LEU A 64 1.58 -10.15 -1.39
CA LEU A 64 1.34 -8.77 -0.98
C LEU A 64 0.08 -8.20 -1.63
N PHE A 65 -0.05 -8.30 -2.94
CA PHE A 65 -1.20 -7.75 -3.65
C PHE A 65 -2.47 -8.56 -3.40
N GLU A 66 -2.36 -9.88 -3.17
CA GLU A 66 -3.47 -10.68 -2.65
C GLU A 66 -3.93 -10.16 -1.28
N THR A 67 -2.99 -9.81 -0.41
CA THR A 67 -3.33 -9.22 0.90
C THR A 67 -4.04 -7.88 0.74
N ILE A 68 -3.60 -7.01 -0.18
CA ILE A 68 -4.28 -5.73 -0.47
C ILE A 68 -5.70 -5.97 -1.00
N GLU A 69 -5.89 -6.94 -1.88
CA GLU A 69 -7.21 -7.36 -2.37
C GLU A 69 -8.12 -7.84 -1.23
N GLN A 70 -7.58 -8.62 -0.29
CA GLN A 70 -8.32 -9.07 0.89
C GLN A 70 -8.74 -7.89 1.79
N LEU A 71 -7.90 -6.87 1.95
CA LEU A 71 -8.28 -5.65 2.68
C LEU A 71 -9.46 -4.95 1.99
N LEU A 72 -9.44 -4.85 0.67
CA LEU A 72 -10.48 -4.19 -0.12
C LEU A 72 -11.81 -4.96 -0.18
N THR A 73 -11.78 -6.28 -0.08
CA THR A 73 -12.97 -7.14 -0.24
C THR A 73 -13.54 -7.66 1.07
N SER A 74 -12.70 -7.82 2.09
CA SER A 74 -13.04 -8.46 3.37
C SER A 74 -12.85 -7.56 4.59
N GLY A 75 -12.30 -6.35 4.40
CA GLY A 75 -12.23 -5.30 5.41
C GLY A 75 -13.58 -4.63 5.67
N ASP A 76 -13.70 -3.98 6.83
CA ASP A 76 -14.80 -3.04 7.07
C ASP A 76 -14.66 -1.77 6.20
N ALA A 77 -15.58 -0.82 6.33
CA ALA A 77 -15.55 0.40 5.53
C ALA A 77 -14.27 1.23 5.75
N GLU A 78 -13.72 1.27 6.96
CA GLU A 78 -12.51 2.02 7.29
C GLU A 78 -11.27 1.34 6.69
N VAL A 79 -11.18 0.01 6.75
CA VAL A 79 -10.11 -0.78 6.14
C VAL A 79 -10.15 -0.70 4.62
N GLN A 80 -11.33 -0.77 4.01
CA GLN A 80 -11.47 -0.64 2.55
C GLN A 80 -11.07 0.75 2.06
N GLU A 81 -11.44 1.79 2.81
CA GLU A 81 -11.02 3.16 2.54
C GLU A 81 -9.50 3.27 2.68
N PHE A 82 -8.92 2.81 3.79
CA PHE A 82 -7.48 2.79 4.01
C PHE A 82 -6.72 2.04 2.91
N ALA A 83 -7.21 0.88 2.48
CA ALA A 83 -6.56 0.14 1.39
C ALA A 83 -6.61 0.92 0.07
N THR A 84 -7.67 1.70 -0.17
CA THR A 84 -7.79 2.56 -1.36
C THR A 84 -6.88 3.79 -1.26
N VAL A 85 -7.10 4.67 -0.28
CA VAL A 85 -6.43 5.98 -0.18
C VAL A 85 -5.10 5.92 0.58
N GLY A 86 -4.96 4.99 1.53
CA GLY A 86 -3.71 4.80 2.28
C GLY A 86 -2.68 3.99 1.49
N ILE A 87 -3.08 2.92 0.81
CA ILE A 87 -2.16 2.02 0.09
C ILE A 87 -2.08 2.35 -1.40
N LEU A 88 -3.16 2.15 -2.16
CA LEU A 88 -3.12 2.27 -3.62
C LEU A 88 -2.79 3.69 -4.08
N GLU A 89 -3.41 4.71 -3.49
CA GLU A 89 -3.10 6.11 -3.81
C GLU A 89 -1.64 6.46 -3.44
N THR A 90 -1.11 5.94 -2.34
CA THR A 90 0.32 6.15 -1.99
C THR A 90 1.26 5.51 -3.00
N PHE A 91 0.92 4.32 -3.54
CA PHE A 91 1.68 3.72 -4.65
C PHE A 91 1.67 4.62 -5.88
N GLN A 92 0.50 5.13 -6.28
CA GLN A 92 0.40 6.08 -7.41
C GLN A 92 1.20 7.35 -7.13
N ASN A 93 1.07 7.97 -5.97
CA ASN A 93 1.75 9.22 -5.64
C ASN A 93 3.28 9.08 -5.62
N LYS A 94 3.82 7.96 -5.09
CA LYS A 94 5.27 7.77 -4.92
C LYS A 94 5.97 7.16 -6.13
N SER A 95 5.25 6.45 -7.01
CA SER A 95 5.87 5.74 -8.15
C SER A 95 6.57 6.68 -9.14
N PRO A 96 5.97 7.82 -9.57
CA PRO A 96 6.60 8.75 -10.51
C PRO A 96 7.92 9.33 -9.99
N ASP A 97 7.98 9.72 -8.71
CA ASP A 97 9.20 10.21 -8.04
C ASP A 97 10.33 9.18 -8.00
N ARG A 98 10.05 7.93 -8.36
CA ARG A 98 11.00 6.80 -8.41
C ARG A 98 11.19 6.25 -9.82
N ASN A 99 10.67 6.94 -10.84
CA ASN A 99 10.64 6.52 -12.24
C ASN A 99 9.98 5.15 -12.44
N VAL A 100 8.86 4.92 -11.74
CA VAL A 100 8.00 3.74 -11.93
C VAL A 100 6.67 4.22 -12.48
N GLU A 101 6.29 3.71 -13.64
CA GLU A 101 5.00 4.02 -14.29
C GLU A 101 3.86 3.28 -13.59
N TYR A 102 2.65 3.85 -13.64
CA TYR A 102 1.48 3.23 -13.00
C TYR A 102 1.17 1.82 -13.52
N GLY A 103 1.35 1.61 -14.83
CA GLY A 103 1.08 0.32 -15.47
C GLY A 103 1.99 -0.82 -15.03
N GLU A 104 3.11 -0.53 -14.36
CA GLU A 104 4.03 -1.56 -13.88
C GLU A 104 3.42 -2.43 -12.77
N TRP A 105 2.45 -1.89 -12.03
CA TRP A 105 1.77 -2.57 -10.92
C TRP A 105 0.62 -3.47 -11.38
N GLU A 106 0.03 -3.20 -12.56
CA GLU A 106 -1.20 -3.84 -13.05
C GLU A 106 -1.13 -5.37 -13.05
N ARG A 107 0.05 -5.93 -13.29
CA ARG A 107 0.27 -7.39 -13.32
C ARG A 107 -0.04 -8.10 -12.00
N TRP A 108 -0.01 -7.39 -10.87
CA TRP A 108 -0.30 -7.94 -9.54
C TRP A 108 -1.67 -7.50 -9.01
N LEU A 109 -2.34 -6.56 -9.69
CA LEU A 109 -3.66 -6.12 -9.25
C LEU A 109 -4.67 -7.25 -9.48
N HIS A 110 -5.51 -7.46 -8.48
CA HIS A 110 -6.67 -8.33 -8.52
C HIS A 110 -7.93 -7.50 -8.85
N PRO A 111 -9.11 -8.11 -9.05
CA PRO A 111 -10.26 -7.39 -9.60
C PRO A 111 -10.70 -6.14 -8.83
N GLU A 112 -10.76 -6.18 -7.49
CA GLU A 112 -11.17 -5.01 -6.70
C GLU A 112 -10.06 -3.95 -6.65
N SER A 113 -8.81 -4.36 -6.44
CA SER A 113 -7.64 -3.47 -6.45
C SER A 113 -7.43 -2.79 -7.80
N GLU A 114 -7.60 -3.50 -8.91
CA GLU A 114 -7.57 -2.94 -10.28
C GLU A 114 -8.69 -1.91 -10.47
N ARG A 115 -9.93 -2.24 -10.06
CA ARG A 115 -11.06 -1.30 -10.17
C ARG A 115 -10.80 0.00 -9.42
N ARG A 116 -10.27 -0.09 -8.19
CA ARG A 116 -9.96 1.09 -7.35
C ARG A 116 -8.78 1.87 -7.90
N TRP A 117 -7.74 1.18 -8.38
CA TRP A 117 -6.57 1.77 -9.01
C TRP A 117 -6.94 2.64 -10.21
N ASN A 118 -7.74 2.09 -11.13
CA ASN A 118 -8.19 2.80 -12.33
C ASN A 118 -9.08 4.00 -11.98
N ARG A 119 -9.96 3.87 -10.99
CA ARG A 119 -10.78 4.98 -10.50
C ARG A 119 -9.94 6.13 -9.98
N LEU A 120 -8.87 5.85 -9.22
CA LEU A 120 -7.96 6.90 -8.75
C LEU A 120 -7.31 7.63 -9.94
N ILE A 121 -6.86 6.91 -10.98
CA ILE A 121 -6.31 7.51 -12.21
C ILE A 121 -7.34 8.41 -12.91
N GLU A 122 -8.59 7.97 -13.02
CA GLU A 122 -9.68 8.78 -13.58
C GLU A 122 -9.90 10.07 -12.77
N ASP A 123 -9.90 9.97 -11.44
CA ASP A 123 -10.06 11.14 -10.55
C ASP A 123 -8.91 12.15 -10.73
N TRP A 124 -7.66 11.69 -10.93
CA TRP A 124 -6.53 12.59 -11.25
C TRP A 124 -6.69 13.27 -12.61
N ASN A 125 -7.12 12.53 -13.64
CA ASN A 125 -7.34 13.06 -14.99
C ASN A 125 -8.52 14.06 -15.04
N GLY A 126 -9.57 13.83 -14.24
CA GLY A 126 -10.68 14.77 -14.09
C GLY A 126 -10.28 16.06 -13.37
N LYS A 127 -9.38 15.97 -12.38
CA LYS A 127 -8.83 17.14 -11.67
C LYS A 127 -7.91 17.99 -12.56
N THR A 128 -7.15 17.37 -13.48
CA THR A 128 -6.28 18.11 -14.42
C THR A 128 -7.03 18.70 -15.61
N ALA A 129 -8.21 18.17 -15.96
CA ALA A 129 -9.05 18.66 -17.07
C ALA A 129 -9.89 19.92 -16.74
N SER A 130 -9.81 20.46 -15.51
CA SER A 130 -10.43 21.74 -15.15
C SER A 130 -9.47 22.89 -15.43
N THR A 131 -9.36 23.32 -16.70
CA THR A 131 -8.67 24.56 -17.09
C THR A 131 -9.65 25.53 -17.76
#